data_AF-A0A0U0SZK8-F1
#
_entry.id   AF-A0A0U0SZK8-F1
#
_cell.length_a   1.000
_cell.length_b   1.000
_cell.length_c   1.000
_cell.angle_alpha   90.00
_cell.angle_beta   90.00
_cell.angle_gamma   90.00
#
_symmetry.space_group_name_H-M   'P 1'
#
loop_
_entity.id
_entity.type
_entity.pdbx_description
1 polymer ?
#
loop_
_entity_poly.entity_id
_entity_poly.type
_entity_poly.pdbx_seq_one_letter_code
_entity_poly.pdbx_strand_id
1 'polypeptide(L)'
;MSTQIGTGRQRFEQAADAVMHWGMQRNAGLRVRASSETAVVSAVVLVGIAFLRAPCRVVYVIDEPDVRGFGYGTLPGHPVSGEERFAVRCDPMTSVVFAEVLSFSRPATWASKAAGPLGAVTQRFIAQRYLRAV
;
A
#
# COMPACT_ATOMS: atom_id res chain seq x y z
N MET A 1 3.87 5.34 8.07
CA MET A 1 2.89 5.26 9.17
C MET A 1 2.77 3.81 9.59
N SER A 2 2.54 3.53 10.88
CA SER A 2 2.45 2.18 11.43
C SER A 2 1.29 2.10 12.42
N THR A 3 0.65 0.94 12.56
CA THR A 3 -0.43 0.67 13.52
C THR A 3 -0.33 -0.76 14.01
N GLN A 4 -0.47 -0.96 15.32
CA GLN A 4 -0.56 -2.30 15.90
C GLN A 4 -1.90 -2.93 15.51
N ILE A 5 -1.86 -4.15 14.98
CA ILE A 5 -3.02 -4.89 14.47
C ILE A 5 -3.26 -6.22 15.19
N GLY A 6 -2.48 -6.52 16.24
CA GLY A 6 -2.64 -7.71 17.07
C GLY A 6 -1.30 -8.25 17.57
N THR A 7 -1.27 -9.53 17.92
CA THR A 7 -0.08 -10.22 18.41
C THR A 7 0.00 -11.66 17.87
N GLY A 8 1.20 -12.22 17.81
CA GLY A 8 1.48 -13.62 17.50
C GLY A 8 1.67 -13.95 16.02
N ARG A 9 2.31 -15.10 15.76
CA ARG A 9 2.64 -15.58 14.40
C ARG A 9 1.41 -15.79 13.54
N GLN A 10 0.32 -16.33 14.09
CA GLN A 10 -0.91 -16.56 13.33
C GLN A 10 -1.49 -15.25 12.76
N ARG A 11 -1.50 -14.18 13.57
CA ARG A 11 -1.98 -12.87 13.14
C ARG A 11 -1.06 -12.26 12.08
N PHE A 12 0.26 -12.43 12.24
CA PHE A 12 1.24 -12.03 11.24
C PHE A 12 0.98 -12.72 9.89
N GLU A 13 0.85 -14.05 9.85
CA GLU A 13 0.62 -14.79 8.60
C GLU A 13 -0.69 -14.37 7.92
N GLN A 14 -1.77 -14.23 8.69
CA GLN A 14 -3.07 -13.78 8.16
C GLN A 14 -2.99 -12.37 7.56
N ALA A 15 -2.38 -11.44 8.28
CA ALA A 15 -2.25 -10.07 7.82
C ALA A 15 -1.29 -9.96 6.62
N ALA A 16 -0.20 -10.72 6.64
CA ALA A 16 0.76 -10.80 5.55
C ALA A 16 0.11 -11.34 4.27
N ASP A 17 -0.65 -12.44 4.38
CA ASP A 17 -1.41 -13.00 3.26
C ASP A 17 -2.41 -11.98 2.70
N ALA A 18 -3.18 -11.32 3.58
CA ALA A 18 -4.10 -10.27 3.17
C ALA A 18 -3.39 -9.11 2.45
N VAL A 19 -2.24 -8.65 2.97
CA VAL A 19 -1.44 -7.60 2.32
C VAL A 19 -0.99 -8.05 0.94
N MET A 20 -0.38 -9.23 0.83
CA MET A 20 0.11 -9.76 -0.45
C MET A 20 -1.00 -9.96 -1.48
N HIS A 21 -2.25 -10.15 -1.03
CA HIS A 21 -3.45 -10.20 -1.86
C HIS A 21 -4.20 -8.86 -1.93
N TRP A 22 -3.47 -7.73 -1.95
CA TRP A 22 -4.03 -6.37 -2.15
C TRP A 22 -5.07 -5.95 -1.10
N GLY A 23 -5.08 -6.59 0.06
CA GLY A 23 -6.10 -6.47 1.09
C GLY A 23 -6.19 -5.05 1.65
N MET A 24 -5.06 -4.36 1.85
CA MET A 24 -5.06 -2.97 2.31
C MET A 24 -5.85 -2.06 1.36
N GLN A 25 -5.65 -2.18 0.05
CA GLN A 25 -6.36 -1.36 -0.94
C GLN A 25 -7.84 -1.73 -1.02
N ARG A 26 -8.15 -3.03 -1.07
CA ARG A 26 -9.52 -3.54 -1.17
C ARG A 26 -10.36 -3.20 0.06
N ASN A 27 -9.81 -3.41 1.26
CA ASN A 27 -10.50 -3.15 2.52
C ASN A 27 -10.61 -1.64 2.80
N ALA A 28 -9.73 -0.81 2.22
CA ALA A 28 -9.94 0.62 2.12
C ALA A 28 -10.99 1.03 1.07
N GLY A 29 -11.78 0.11 0.53
CA GLY A 29 -12.88 0.39 -0.39
C GLY A 29 -12.43 0.86 -1.77
N LEU A 30 -11.18 0.60 -2.14
CA LEU A 30 -10.67 0.90 -3.47
C LEU A 30 -10.93 -0.28 -4.40
N ARG A 31 -11.20 0.04 -5.67
CA ARG A 31 -11.29 -0.99 -6.72
C ARG A 31 -9.88 -1.35 -7.13
N VAL A 32 -9.55 -2.64 -7.04
CA VAL A 32 -8.24 -3.18 -7.45
C VAL A 32 -8.42 -4.10 -8.64
N ARG A 33 -7.72 -3.80 -9.74
CA ARG A 33 -7.54 -4.71 -10.87
C ARG A 33 -6.05 -4.94 -11.05
N ALA A 34 -5.58 -6.14 -10.76
CA ALA A 34 -4.18 -6.49 -10.83
C ALA A 34 -3.94 -7.54 -11.91
N SER A 35 -2.75 -7.51 -12.52
CA SER A 35 -2.30 -8.54 -13.48
C SER A 35 -1.95 -9.87 -12.81
N SER A 36 -1.86 -9.88 -11.48
CA SER A 36 -1.56 -11.04 -10.66
C SER A 36 -2.43 -11.03 -9.41
N GLU A 37 -2.86 -12.20 -8.95
CA GLU A 37 -3.64 -12.35 -7.73
C GLU A 37 -2.85 -11.92 -6.48
N THR A 38 -1.57 -12.30 -6.43
CA THR A 38 -0.61 -11.91 -5.39
C THR A 38 0.34 -10.82 -5.90
N ALA A 39 0.81 -9.96 -5.00
CA ALA A 39 1.81 -8.95 -5.28
C ALA A 39 3.18 -9.61 -5.58
N VAL A 40 3.52 -9.69 -6.87
CA VAL A 40 4.82 -10.17 -7.35
C VAL A 40 5.53 -9.05 -8.11
N VAL A 41 6.85 -9.10 -8.18
CA VAL A 41 7.64 -8.10 -8.93
C VAL A 41 7.12 -7.97 -10.36
N SER A 42 7.01 -6.73 -10.84
CA SER A 42 6.43 -6.35 -12.14
C SER A 42 4.92 -6.50 -12.29
N ALA A 43 4.19 -7.03 -11.29
CA ALA A 43 2.73 -7.02 -11.32
C ALA A 43 2.22 -5.58 -11.48
N VAL A 44 1.32 -5.37 -12.45
CA VAL A 44 0.68 -4.08 -12.68
C VAL A 44 -0.65 -4.09 -11.95
N VAL A 45 -0.91 -3.03 -11.20
CA VAL A 45 -2.16 -2.85 -10.46
C VAL A 45 -2.79 -1.52 -10.81
N LEU A 46 -4.08 -1.55 -11.10
CA LEU A 46 -4.91 -0.37 -11.28
C LEU A 46 -5.77 -0.20 -10.03
N VAL A 47 -5.45 0.82 -9.24
CA VAL A 47 -6.22 1.22 -8.06
C VAL A 47 -7.19 2.32 -8.46
N GLY A 48 -8.45 2.23 -8.08
CA GLY A 48 -9.48 3.17 -8.52
C GLY A 48 -10.42 3.63 -7.40
N ILE A 49 -10.77 4.92 -7.44
CA ILE A 49 -11.83 5.53 -6.62
C ILE A 49 -12.72 6.38 -7.52
N ALA A 50 -14.02 6.08 -7.57
CA ALA A 50 -14.99 6.70 -8.48
C ALA A 50 -14.47 6.71 -9.94
N PHE A 51 -14.16 7.90 -10.49
CA PHE A 51 -13.65 8.11 -11.84
C PHE A 51 -12.11 8.14 -11.93
N LEU A 52 -11.41 8.25 -10.80
CA LEU A 52 -9.96 8.30 -10.75
C LEU A 52 -9.35 6.91 -10.89
N ARG A 53 -8.26 6.84 -11.64
CA ARG A 53 -7.49 5.62 -11.90
C ARG A 53 -6.02 5.88 -11.63
N ALA A 54 -5.42 4.99 -10.84
CA ALA A 54 -4.06 5.06 -10.36
C ALA A 54 -3.33 3.78 -10.79
N PRO A 55 -2.66 3.78 -11.96
CA PRO A 55 -1.84 2.66 -12.39
C PRO A 55 -0.51 2.66 -11.63
N CYS A 56 -0.13 1.49 -11.10
CA CYS A 56 1.13 1.26 -10.39
C CYS A 56 1.75 -0.07 -10.84
N ARG A 57 3.04 -0.25 -10.57
CA ARG A 57 3.78 -1.49 -10.79
C ARG A 57 4.56 -1.87 -9.54
N VAL A 58 4.45 -3.13 -9.11
CA VAL A 58 5.27 -3.67 -8.01
C VAL A 58 6.74 -3.66 -8.43
N VAL A 59 7.57 -2.99 -7.63
CA VAL A 59 9.01 -2.84 -7.87
C VAL A 59 9.87 -3.75 -6.99
N TYR A 60 9.35 -4.17 -5.84
CA TYR A 60 9.95 -5.20 -5.00
C TYR A 60 8.90 -5.90 -4.13
N VAL A 61 9.28 -7.08 -3.62
CA VAL A 61 8.56 -7.87 -2.62
C VAL A 61 9.50 -8.09 -1.43
N ILE A 62 8.94 -8.11 -0.23
CA ILE A 62 9.63 -8.39 1.02
C ILE A 62 9.08 -9.71 1.53
N ASP A 63 9.98 -10.67 1.72
CA ASP A 63 9.66 -11.98 2.28
C ASP A 63 10.75 -12.36 3.28
N GLU A 64 10.63 -11.83 4.48
CA GLU A 64 11.51 -12.08 5.62
C GLU A 64 10.69 -12.78 6.73
N PRO A 65 11.35 -13.48 7.67
CA PRO A 65 10.64 -14.24 8.71
C PRO A 65 9.64 -13.43 9.53
N ASP A 66 9.94 -12.15 9.78
CA ASP A 66 9.12 -11.27 10.62
C ASP A 66 8.63 -10.02 9.85
N VAL A 67 8.84 -9.95 8.54
CA VAL A 67 8.36 -8.85 7.70
C VAL A 67 7.91 -9.39 6.35
N ARG A 68 6.67 -9.11 5.95
CA ARG A 68 6.16 -9.48 4.63
C ARG A 68 5.37 -8.34 3.99
N GLY A 69 5.55 -8.14 2.69
CA GLY A 69 4.91 -7.02 2.00
C GLY A 69 5.47 -6.76 0.61
N PHE A 70 5.14 -5.61 0.04
CA PHE A 70 5.60 -5.19 -1.27
C PHE A 70 5.66 -3.67 -1.39
N GLY A 71 6.40 -3.19 -2.38
CA GLY A 71 6.37 -1.79 -2.81
C GLY A 71 5.95 -1.69 -4.27
N TYR A 72 5.14 -0.70 -4.60
CA TYR A 72 4.88 -0.32 -5.99
C TYR A 72 5.32 1.11 -6.28
N GLY A 73 5.71 1.37 -7.52
CA GLY A 73 5.88 2.70 -8.09
C GLY A 73 4.69 3.07 -8.97
N THR A 74 4.37 4.35 -9.04
CA THR A 74 3.29 4.83 -9.92
C THR A 74 3.72 4.85 -11.39
N LEU A 75 2.78 4.59 -12.30
CA LEU A 75 3.00 4.58 -13.76
C LEU A 75 2.41 5.83 -14.44
N PRO A 76 2.78 6.14 -15.70
CA PRO A 76 2.14 7.21 -16.48
C PRO A 76 0.61 7.08 -16.48
N GLY A 77 -0.08 8.21 -16.32
CA GLY A 77 -1.53 8.26 -16.10
C GLY A 77 -1.94 8.29 -14.62
N HIS A 78 -1.01 8.05 -13.69
CA HIS A 78 -1.21 8.29 -12.27
C HIS A 78 -1.12 9.80 -11.95
N PRO A 79 -2.01 10.36 -11.10
CA PRO A 79 -2.01 11.79 -10.78
C PRO A 79 -0.75 12.27 -10.05
N VAL A 80 -0.03 11.34 -9.42
CA VAL A 80 1.17 11.56 -8.58
C VAL A 80 2.30 10.62 -8.98
N SER A 81 3.57 11.04 -8.85
CA SER A 81 4.75 10.23 -9.12
C SER A 81 5.34 9.79 -7.79
N GLY A 82 5.51 8.49 -7.54
CA GLY A 82 6.02 8.07 -6.25
C GLY A 82 6.09 6.56 -6.07
N GLU A 83 6.51 6.16 -4.89
CA GLU A 83 6.54 4.78 -4.44
C GLU A 83 5.75 4.64 -3.14
N GLU A 84 4.98 3.57 -3.01
CA GLU A 84 4.30 3.19 -1.77
C GLU A 84 4.63 1.74 -1.40
N ARG A 85 4.99 1.54 -0.14
CA ARG A 85 5.24 0.24 0.51
C ARG A 85 4.10 -0.12 1.43
N PHE A 86 3.65 -1.36 1.33
CA PHE A 86 2.65 -1.99 2.20
C PHE A 86 3.30 -3.21 2.83
N ALA A 87 3.36 -3.26 4.15
CA ALA A 87 4.00 -4.37 4.85
C ALA A 87 3.30 -4.70 6.16
N VAL A 88 3.49 -5.93 6.61
CA VAL A 88 3.21 -6.37 7.97
C VAL A 88 4.54 -6.73 8.61
N ARG A 89 4.74 -6.31 9.85
CA ARG A 89 5.92 -6.65 10.66
C ARG A 89 5.48 -7.29 11.98
N CYS A 90 6.13 -8.37 12.36
CA CYS A 90 6.06 -8.94 13.70
C CYS A 90 7.28 -8.50 14.50
N ASP A 91 7.11 -8.08 15.74
CA ASP A 91 8.21 -7.84 16.66
C ASP A 91 8.64 -9.17 17.30
N PRO A 92 9.89 -9.62 17.11
CA PRO A 92 10.31 -10.95 17.57
C PRO A 92 10.42 -11.06 19.10
N MET A 93 10.55 -9.93 19.81
CA MET A 93 10.69 -9.91 21.27
C MET A 93 9.33 -9.87 21.97
N THR A 94 8.37 -9.13 21.40
CA THR A 94 7.06 -8.87 22.01
C THR A 94 5.91 -9.60 21.32
N SER A 95 6.17 -10.22 20.17
CA SER A 95 5.18 -10.81 19.27
C SER A 95 4.11 -9.81 18.78
N VAL A 96 4.33 -8.50 18.92
CA VAL A 96 3.37 -7.49 18.45
C VAL A 96 3.41 -7.39 16.94
N VAL A 97 2.24 -7.42 16.30
CA VAL A 97 2.11 -7.33 14.85
C VAL A 97 1.67 -5.93 14.45
N PHE A 98 2.37 -5.34 13.48
CA PHE A 98 2.15 -4.00 12.96
C PHE A 98 1.82 -4.04 11.47
N ALA A 99 0.80 -3.30 11.06
CA ALA A 99 0.60 -2.91 9.66
C ALA A 99 1.36 -1.61 9.39
N GLU A 100 2.10 -1.56 8.29
CA GLU A 100 2.97 -0.45 7.92
C GLU A 100 2.69 0.00 6.49
N VAL A 101 2.54 1.33 6.33
CA VAL A 101 2.42 1.98 5.03
C VAL A 101 3.45 3.10 4.96
N LEU A 102 4.39 3.01 4.03
CA LEU A 102 5.37 4.07 3.73
C LEU A 102 5.12 4.59 2.33
N SER A 103 5.13 5.90 2.14
CA SER A 103 4.88 6.51 0.83
C SER A 103 5.84 7.66 0.60
N PHE A 104 6.52 7.67 -0.55
CA PHE A 104 7.33 8.78 -1.03
C PHE A 104 6.74 9.29 -2.34
N SER A 105 6.37 10.57 -2.42
CA SER A 105 5.70 11.11 -3.61
C SER A 105 6.20 12.50 -3.99
N ARG A 106 6.12 12.80 -5.29
CA ARG A 106 6.29 14.11 -5.92
C ARG A 106 5.15 14.33 -6.93
N PRO A 107 4.66 15.57 -7.12
CA PRO A 107 3.63 15.86 -8.13
C PRO A 107 4.09 15.45 -9.55
N ALA A 108 3.28 14.66 -10.28
CA ALA A 108 3.63 14.14 -11.62
C ALA A 108 3.11 14.98 -12.79
N THR A 109 2.01 15.71 -12.60
CA THR A 109 1.29 16.42 -13.67
C THR A 109 1.22 17.92 -13.41
N TRP A 110 1.09 18.74 -14.46
CA TRP A 110 0.91 20.19 -14.32
C TRP A 110 -0.32 20.54 -13.46
N ALA A 111 -1.41 19.77 -13.59
CA ALA A 111 -2.60 19.87 -12.75
C ALA A 111 -2.32 19.54 -11.27
N SER A 112 -1.49 18.53 -10.98
CA SER A 112 -1.06 18.21 -9.61
C SER A 112 -0.11 19.25 -9.01
N LYS A 113 0.68 19.95 -9.84
CA LYS A 113 1.50 21.09 -9.42
C LYS A 113 0.62 22.29 -9.07
N ALA A 114 -0.49 22.50 -9.79
CA ALA A 114 -1.46 23.56 -9.50
C ALA A 114 -2.31 23.29 -8.25
N ALA A 115 -2.49 22.03 -7.85
CA ALA A 115 -3.31 21.64 -6.69
C ALA A 115 -2.66 21.93 -5.32
N GLY A 116 -1.37 22.26 -5.27
CA GLY A 116 -0.69 22.67 -4.03
C GLY A 116 -0.78 21.62 -2.89
N PRO A 117 -0.71 22.04 -1.60
CA PRO A 117 -0.62 21.14 -0.43
C PRO A 117 -1.82 20.19 -0.23
N LEU A 118 -2.92 20.37 -0.97
CA LEU A 118 -4.12 19.52 -0.89
C LEU A 118 -3.88 18.07 -1.40
N GLY A 119 -2.90 17.88 -2.28
CA GLY A 119 -2.49 16.53 -2.73
C GLY A 119 -1.91 15.67 -1.61
N ALA A 120 -1.11 16.28 -0.72
CA ALA A 120 -0.52 15.59 0.42
C ALA A 120 -1.56 15.21 1.50
N VAL A 121 -2.61 16.01 1.65
CA VAL A 121 -3.72 15.73 2.59
C VAL A 121 -4.54 14.53 2.14
N THR A 122 -4.84 14.42 0.84
CA THR A 122 -5.58 13.28 0.26
C THR A 122 -4.79 11.98 0.42
N GLN A 123 -3.48 12.03 0.19
CA GLN A 123 -2.59 10.88 0.38
C GLN A 123 -2.54 10.43 1.85
N ARG A 124 -2.50 11.37 2.80
CA ARG A 124 -2.50 11.07 4.25
C ARG A 124 -3.82 10.47 4.72
N PHE A 125 -4.94 10.90 4.16
CA PHE A 125 -6.27 10.33 4.46
C PHE A 125 -6.41 8.89 3.94
N ILE A 126 -5.93 8.62 2.72
CA ILE A 126 -5.92 7.27 2.15
C ILE A 126 -4.97 6.35 2.92
N ALA A 127 -3.79 6.83 3.30
CA ALA A 127 -2.83 6.08 4.13
C ALA A 127 -3.41 5.68 5.50
N GLN A 128 -4.17 6.57 6.15
CA GLN A 128 -4.89 6.25 7.39
C GLN A 128 -5.99 5.20 7.18
N ARG A 129 -6.64 5.23 6.02
CA ARG A 129 -7.68 4.26 5.68
C ARG A 129 -7.11 2.87 5.40
N TYR A 130 -5.90 2.77 4.84
CA TYR A 130 -5.19 1.50 4.68
C TYR A 130 -4.82 0.85 6.03
N LEU A 131 -4.35 1.64 6.99
CA LEU A 131 -3.93 1.09 8.30
C LEU A 131 -5.09 0.53 9.12
N ARG A 132 -6.31 1.06 8.94
CA ARG A 132 -7.51 0.55 9.62
C ARG A 132 -8.11 -0.70 8.96
N ALA A 133 -7.54 -1.15 7.86
CA ALA A 133 -8.15 -2.13 6.97
C ALA A 133 -7.51 -3.53 7.04
N VAL A 134 -6.59 -3.76 7.98
CA VAL A 134 -5.85 -5.02 8.15
C VAL A 134 -5.95 -5.53 9.57
#